data_AF-A0A6H1MS17-F1
#
_entry.id   AF-A0A6H1MS17-F1
#
_cell.length_a   1.000
_cell.length_b   1.000
_cell.length_c   1.000
_cell.angle_alpha   90.00
_cell.angle_beta   90.00
_cell.angle_gamma   90.00
#
_symmetry.space_group_name_H-M   'P 1'
#
loop_
_entity.id
_entity.type
_entity.pdbx_description
1 polymer ?
#
loop_
_entity_poly.entity_id
_entity_poly.type
_entity_poly.pdbx_seq_one_letter_code
_entity_poly.pdbx_strand_id
1 'polypeptide(L)'
;MTVNIELAKAHRAVSDARVAVDWSRAGLAAYDKRIQSGETGLDAEHLAQGQQTTADETAYQAAREAYSELAQEEAELWPHESASDPLLLLPLRLETVYRNAGEAALELRIRAYPDEIHVDSHEPALTPAERIAAEAYWREVWAAGPNQQRRKAAWTQLVTTIGPGRAAWAVQALRPGVQQPPATETPPGATAPSPEPWSVQPPQRDGAWTQPSRSSVLPDRLVFSGYETVGDGQIGLVWRQEGAPIPEVLDVGPGPNSPVPPAWLCDFEEAVRVGMGVKVPIEDGMRPDFCLVTVTGVRGGTSEKTAELIGSLLNVHRCTGGLAVLPNGTPTNNTEATRSAWRARMPSPSPEQADAQRAAFVA
;
A
#
# COMPACT_ATOMS: atom_id res chain seq x y z
N MET A 1 -3.71 12.09 22.69
CA MET A 1 -4.86 11.71 21.85
C MET A 1 -5.53 10.55 22.53
N THR A 2 -6.80 10.73 22.88
CA THR A 2 -7.57 9.84 23.75
C THR A 2 -8.20 8.74 22.91
N VAL A 3 -8.16 7.49 23.36
CA VAL A 3 -8.94 6.40 22.75
C VAL A 3 -10.43 6.77 22.85
N ASN A 4 -11.18 6.75 21.74
CA ASN A 4 -12.63 6.99 21.82
C ASN A 4 -13.36 5.72 22.30
N ILE A 5 -13.40 5.57 23.61
CA ILE A 5 -14.02 4.43 24.31
C ILE A 5 -15.55 4.48 24.21
N GLU A 6 -16.15 5.67 24.11
CA GLU A 6 -17.61 5.81 24.03
C GLU A 6 -18.16 5.27 22.72
N LEU A 7 -17.47 5.51 21.60
CA LEU A 7 -17.81 4.92 20.31
C LEU A 7 -17.77 3.37 20.37
N ALA A 8 -16.76 2.82 21.01
CA ALA A 8 -16.61 1.38 21.18
C ALA A 8 -17.71 0.77 22.07
N LYS A 9 -18.05 1.44 23.18
CA LYS A 9 -19.18 1.05 24.03
C LYS A 9 -20.50 1.07 23.27
N ALA A 10 -20.74 2.12 22.47
CA ALA A 10 -21.94 2.22 21.64
C ALA A 10 -21.99 1.12 20.57
N HIS A 11 -20.86 0.83 19.91
CA HIS A 11 -20.78 -0.29 18.96
C HIS A 11 -21.10 -1.63 19.65
N ARG A 12 -20.55 -1.86 20.85
CA ARG A 12 -20.85 -3.07 21.63
C ARG A 12 -22.32 -3.16 22.00
N ALA A 13 -22.95 -2.04 22.40
CA ALA A 13 -24.38 -2.00 22.69
C ALA A 13 -25.23 -2.36 21.46
N VAL A 14 -24.84 -1.93 20.25
CA VAL A 14 -25.50 -2.34 18.99
C VAL A 14 -25.42 -3.86 18.80
N SER A 15 -24.24 -4.45 19.03
CA SER A 15 -24.05 -5.89 18.92
C SER A 15 -24.87 -6.67 19.95
N ASP A 16 -24.82 -6.27 21.22
CA ASP A 16 -25.57 -6.93 22.30
C ASP A 16 -27.09 -6.83 22.07
N ALA A 17 -27.59 -5.69 21.58
CA ALA A 17 -29.00 -5.52 21.24
C ALA A 17 -29.41 -6.36 20.01
N ARG A 18 -28.53 -6.51 19.02
CA ARG A 18 -28.77 -7.42 17.88
C ARG A 18 -28.89 -8.86 18.32
N VAL A 19 -28.01 -9.33 19.21
CA VAL A 19 -28.09 -10.66 19.82
C VAL A 19 -29.46 -10.86 20.46
N ALA A 20 -29.90 -9.90 21.28
CA ALA A 20 -31.20 -9.97 21.96
C ALA A 20 -32.36 -10.12 20.96
N VAL A 21 -32.37 -9.31 19.89
CA VAL A 21 -33.36 -9.39 18.79
C VAL A 21 -33.35 -10.76 18.12
N ASP A 22 -32.18 -11.32 17.81
CA ASP A 22 -32.08 -12.61 17.14
C ASP A 22 -32.60 -13.75 18.04
N TRP A 23 -32.27 -13.72 19.34
CA TRP A 23 -32.82 -14.67 20.32
C TRP A 23 -34.32 -14.52 20.51
N SER A 24 -34.82 -13.30 20.62
CA SER A 24 -36.25 -13.04 20.86
C SER A 24 -37.08 -13.49 19.66
N ARG A 25 -36.61 -13.23 18.43
CA ARG A 25 -37.22 -13.69 17.17
C ARG A 25 -37.20 -15.20 17.03
N ALA A 26 -36.08 -15.84 17.36
CA ALA A 26 -35.99 -17.30 17.36
C ALA A 26 -36.98 -17.92 18.35
N GLY A 27 -37.12 -17.32 19.55
CA GLY A 27 -38.11 -17.71 20.54
C GLY A 27 -39.55 -17.56 20.02
N LEU A 28 -39.87 -16.42 19.40
CA LEU A 28 -41.20 -16.17 18.82
C LEU A 28 -41.53 -17.19 17.72
N ALA A 29 -40.60 -17.44 16.81
CA ALA A 29 -40.76 -18.44 15.75
C ALA A 29 -40.94 -19.88 16.30
N ALA A 30 -40.31 -20.20 17.44
CA ALA A 30 -40.52 -21.48 18.12
C ALA A 30 -41.94 -21.61 18.68
N TYR A 31 -42.50 -20.55 19.26
CA TYR A 31 -43.91 -20.53 19.67
C TYR A 31 -44.86 -20.62 18.48
N ASP A 32 -44.61 -19.89 17.38
CA ASP A 32 -45.41 -19.97 16.15
C ASP A 32 -45.50 -21.41 15.63
N LYS A 33 -44.36 -22.12 15.63
CA LYS A 33 -44.29 -23.53 15.22
C LYS A 33 -45.09 -24.46 16.13
N ARG A 34 -45.05 -24.24 17.46
CA ARG A 34 -45.82 -25.01 18.45
C ARG A 34 -47.32 -24.81 18.28
N ILE A 35 -47.75 -23.56 18.10
CA ILE A 35 -49.16 -23.20 17.82
C ILE A 35 -49.62 -23.87 16.51
N GLN A 36 -48.82 -23.80 15.44
CA GLN A 36 -49.12 -24.47 14.17
C GLN A 36 -49.23 -26.00 14.31
N SER A 37 -48.52 -26.60 15.28
CA SER A 37 -48.61 -28.04 15.57
C SER A 37 -49.82 -28.44 16.42
N GLY A 38 -50.66 -27.49 16.82
CA GLY A 38 -51.91 -27.71 17.55
C GLY A 38 -51.78 -27.68 19.08
N GLU A 39 -50.65 -27.19 19.61
CA GLU A 39 -50.48 -26.99 21.06
C GLU A 39 -51.33 -25.79 21.52
N THR A 40 -52.04 -25.95 22.64
CA THR A 40 -52.98 -24.94 23.18
C THR A 40 -52.50 -24.37 24.51
N GLY A 41 -53.01 -23.19 24.89
CA GLY A 41 -52.66 -22.53 26.16
C GLY A 41 -51.38 -21.68 26.11
N LEU A 42 -50.82 -21.46 24.93
CA LEU A 42 -49.59 -20.67 24.72
C LEU A 42 -49.83 -19.18 24.47
N ASP A 43 -51.09 -18.72 24.40
CA ASP A 43 -51.44 -17.38 23.93
C ASP A 43 -50.78 -16.25 24.74
N ALA A 44 -50.74 -16.38 26.07
CA ALA A 44 -50.13 -15.39 26.95
C ALA A 44 -48.59 -15.35 26.81
N GLU A 45 -47.96 -16.52 26.67
CA GLU A 45 -46.51 -16.64 26.50
C GLU A 45 -46.06 -16.15 25.11
N HIS A 46 -46.81 -16.49 24.06
CA HIS A 46 -46.58 -15.99 22.70
C HIS A 46 -46.73 -14.48 22.62
N LEU A 47 -47.79 -13.92 23.23
CA LEU A 47 -47.98 -12.46 23.29
C LEU A 47 -46.83 -11.77 24.04
N ALA A 48 -46.40 -12.31 25.18
CA ALA A 48 -45.27 -11.77 25.93
C ALA A 48 -43.96 -11.85 25.13
N GLN A 49 -43.71 -12.96 24.42
CA GLN A 49 -42.54 -13.11 23.56
C GLN A 49 -42.58 -12.14 22.37
N GLY A 50 -43.76 -11.87 21.81
CA GLY A 50 -43.96 -10.86 20.77
C GLY A 50 -43.66 -9.45 21.28
N GLN A 51 -44.16 -9.09 22.46
CA GLN A 51 -43.85 -7.82 23.11
C GLN A 51 -42.36 -7.66 23.41
N GLN A 52 -41.71 -8.72 23.90
CA GLN A 52 -40.26 -8.74 24.12
C GLN A 52 -39.50 -8.52 22.82
N THR A 53 -39.91 -9.17 21.73
CA THR A 53 -39.28 -8.99 20.41
C THR A 53 -39.41 -7.54 19.92
N THR A 54 -40.58 -6.92 20.06
CA THR A 54 -40.76 -5.50 19.72
C THR A 54 -39.90 -4.58 20.59
N ALA A 55 -39.76 -4.90 21.88
CA ALA A 55 -38.91 -4.13 22.80
C ALA A 55 -37.42 -4.25 22.43
N ASP A 56 -36.94 -5.47 22.13
CA ASP A 56 -35.57 -5.72 21.70
C ASP A 56 -35.27 -5.05 20.35
N GLU A 57 -36.22 -5.07 19.40
CA GLU A 57 -36.08 -4.36 18.12
C GLU A 57 -35.97 -2.85 18.33
N THR A 58 -36.76 -2.28 19.25
CA THR A 58 -36.70 -0.86 19.60
C THR A 58 -35.36 -0.52 20.24
N ALA A 59 -34.88 -1.35 21.17
CA ALA A 59 -33.57 -1.17 21.81
C ALA A 59 -32.41 -1.25 20.80
N TYR A 60 -32.49 -2.17 19.84
CA TYR A 60 -31.51 -2.29 18.76
C TYR A 60 -31.47 -1.05 17.86
N GLN A 61 -32.62 -0.48 17.49
CA GLN A 61 -32.65 0.76 16.72
C GLN A 61 -32.08 1.93 17.53
N ALA A 62 -32.46 2.08 18.79
CA ALA A 62 -31.92 3.12 19.67
C ALA A 62 -30.39 3.01 19.82
N ALA A 63 -29.87 1.79 19.98
CA ALA A 63 -28.42 1.57 20.03
C ALA A 63 -27.73 1.95 18.72
N ARG A 64 -28.33 1.65 17.56
CA ARG A 64 -27.79 2.02 16.24
C ARG A 64 -27.78 3.52 16.03
N GLU A 65 -28.84 4.21 16.44
CA GLU A 65 -28.94 5.67 16.38
C GLU A 65 -27.85 6.31 17.24
N ALA A 66 -27.73 5.90 18.51
CA ALA A 66 -26.68 6.39 19.40
C ALA A 66 -25.26 6.14 18.87
N TYR A 67 -25.00 4.95 18.32
CA TYR A 67 -23.72 4.67 17.66
C TYR A 67 -23.50 5.57 16.43
N SER A 68 -24.54 5.80 15.63
CA SER A 68 -24.44 6.61 14.41
C SER A 68 -24.20 8.09 14.73
N GLU A 69 -24.82 8.62 15.78
CA GLU A 69 -24.57 9.98 16.28
C GLU A 69 -23.12 10.13 16.73
N LEU A 70 -22.62 9.22 17.59
CA LEU A 70 -21.23 9.23 18.02
C LEU A 70 -20.25 9.07 16.85
N ALA A 71 -20.58 8.21 15.88
CA ALA A 71 -19.75 8.00 14.70
C ALA A 71 -19.72 9.21 13.76
N GLN A 72 -20.73 10.09 13.79
CA GLN A 72 -20.75 11.34 13.01
C GLN A 72 -19.95 12.47 13.67
N GLU A 73 -19.80 12.44 15.00
CA GLU A 73 -18.96 13.39 15.74
C GLU A 73 -17.46 13.07 15.60
N GLU A 74 -17.14 11.80 15.30
CA GLU A 74 -15.77 11.41 14.98
C GLU A 74 -15.26 12.11 13.73
N ALA A 75 -13.99 12.51 13.77
CA ALA A 75 -13.33 12.99 12.58
C ALA A 75 -13.43 11.93 11.48
N GLU A 76 -13.81 12.36 10.28
CA GLU A 76 -13.77 11.48 9.11
C GLU A 76 -12.37 10.88 8.98
N LEU A 77 -12.29 9.58 8.70
CA LEU A 77 -11.00 8.91 8.50
C LEU A 77 -10.16 9.59 7.41
N TRP A 78 -10.81 10.27 6.45
CA TRP A 78 -10.20 11.10 5.42
C TRP A 78 -11.23 12.10 4.87
N PRO A 79 -10.80 13.29 4.42
CA PRO A 79 -11.71 14.33 3.94
C PRO A 79 -12.58 13.87 2.75
N HIS A 80 -13.89 14.12 2.86
CA HIS A 80 -14.93 13.70 1.91
C HIS A 80 -14.94 14.45 0.55
N GLU A 81 -14.00 15.36 0.27
CA GLU A 81 -14.02 16.18 -0.97
C GLU A 81 -13.95 15.35 -2.26
N SER A 82 -13.55 14.08 -2.18
CA SER A 82 -13.29 13.18 -3.32
C SER A 82 -14.00 11.82 -3.21
N ALA A 83 -15.26 11.77 -2.77
CA ALA A 83 -16.00 10.50 -2.63
C ALA A 83 -16.13 9.66 -3.93
N SER A 84 -15.86 10.26 -5.10
CA SER A 84 -15.81 9.56 -6.40
C SER A 84 -14.43 9.10 -6.83
N ASP A 85 -13.36 9.54 -6.17
CA ASP A 85 -12.00 9.19 -6.58
C ASP A 85 -11.64 7.77 -6.12
N PRO A 86 -10.97 6.97 -6.96
CA PRO A 86 -10.55 5.63 -6.58
C PRO A 86 -9.46 5.68 -5.50
N LEU A 87 -9.60 4.85 -4.48
CA LEU A 87 -8.55 4.63 -3.48
C LEU A 87 -7.60 3.52 -3.94
N LEU A 88 -6.30 3.81 -3.95
CA LEU A 88 -5.25 2.80 -4.09
C LEU A 88 -4.74 2.41 -2.70
N LEU A 89 -5.08 1.21 -2.24
CA LEU A 89 -4.57 0.66 -0.99
C LEU A 89 -3.27 -0.10 -1.24
N LEU A 90 -2.20 0.35 -0.61
CA LEU A 90 -0.89 -0.32 -0.63
C LEU A 90 -0.65 -1.07 0.69
N PRO A 91 -0.01 -2.25 0.65
CA PRO A 91 0.16 -3.08 1.83
C PRO A 91 1.16 -2.47 2.83
N LEU A 92 0.88 -2.63 4.12
CA LEU A 92 1.82 -2.34 5.20
C LEU A 92 2.07 -3.63 5.97
N ARG A 93 3.32 -3.86 6.37
CA ARG A 93 3.64 -4.94 7.32
C ARG A 93 3.41 -4.42 8.74
N LEU A 94 2.76 -5.23 9.56
CA LEU A 94 2.51 -4.89 10.97
C LEU A 94 3.37 -5.74 11.89
N GLU A 95 3.88 -5.11 12.95
CA GLU A 95 4.48 -5.78 14.09
C GLU A 95 3.74 -5.35 15.35
N THR A 96 3.34 -6.32 16.17
CA THR A 96 2.56 -6.09 17.38
C THR A 96 3.23 -6.77 18.57
N VAL A 97 3.19 -6.12 19.74
CA VAL A 97 3.71 -6.70 20.98
C VAL A 97 2.96 -6.13 22.18
N TYR A 98 2.61 -7.00 23.13
CA TYR A 98 2.12 -6.57 24.44
C TYR A 98 3.30 -6.26 25.36
N ARG A 99 3.24 -5.13 26.07
CA ARG A 99 4.24 -4.72 27.06
C ARG A 99 3.57 -4.30 28.35
N ASN A 100 4.23 -4.53 29.48
CA ASN A 100 3.79 -3.98 30.75
C ASN A 100 4.22 -2.51 30.84
N ALA A 101 3.27 -1.62 31.14
CA ALA A 101 3.46 -0.19 31.33
C ALA A 101 3.45 0.21 32.83
N GLY A 102 3.62 -0.76 33.74
CA GLY A 102 3.62 -0.57 35.20
C GLY A 102 3.20 -1.83 35.95
N GLU A 103 2.97 -1.74 37.27
CA GLU A 103 2.64 -2.90 38.12
C GLU A 103 1.31 -3.61 37.77
N ALA A 104 0.43 -2.98 36.99
CA ALA A 104 -0.82 -3.60 36.53
C ALA A 104 -1.32 -3.12 35.15
N ALA A 105 -0.56 -2.28 34.45
CA ALA A 105 -0.98 -1.72 33.15
C ALA A 105 -0.37 -2.54 32.00
N LEU A 106 -1.21 -3.07 31.12
CA LEU A 106 -0.78 -3.71 29.87
C LEU A 106 -0.99 -2.71 28.72
N GLU A 107 -0.06 -2.67 27.77
CA GLU A 107 -0.22 -1.89 26.54
C GLU A 107 0.07 -2.76 25.32
N LEU A 108 -0.73 -2.57 24.27
CA LEU A 108 -0.45 -3.10 22.94
C LEU A 108 0.34 -2.06 22.15
N ARG A 109 1.55 -2.43 21.75
CA ARG A 109 2.40 -1.64 20.86
C ARG A 109 2.26 -2.17 19.44
N ILE A 110 1.94 -1.27 18.51
CA ILE A 110 1.80 -1.62 17.09
C ILE A 110 2.76 -0.73 16.30
N ARG A 111 3.51 -1.33 15.39
CA ARG A 111 4.34 -0.62 14.42
C ARG A 111 3.94 -1.06 13.02
N ALA A 112 3.80 -0.10 12.12
CA ALA A 112 3.60 -0.32 10.69
C ALA A 112 4.90 -0.06 9.93
N TYR A 113 5.18 -0.91 8.96
CA TYR A 113 6.32 -0.80 8.06
C TYR A 113 5.82 -0.67 6.62
N PRO A 114 6.34 0.30 5.85
CA PRO A 114 6.12 0.36 4.42
C PRO A 114 6.59 -0.94 3.76
N ASP A 115 5.77 -1.50 2.87
CA ASP A 115 6.18 -2.63 2.02
C ASP A 115 7.03 -2.14 0.84
N GLU A 116 7.67 -3.06 0.10
CA GLU A 116 8.62 -2.79 -0.99
C GLU A 116 8.07 -1.81 -2.04
N ILE A 117 6.77 -1.86 -2.33
CA ILE A 117 6.12 -0.94 -3.27
C ILE A 117 6.29 0.54 -2.89
N HIS A 118 6.45 0.87 -1.61
CA HIS A 118 6.61 2.23 -1.11
C HIS A 118 8.02 2.79 -1.27
N VAL A 119 9.00 1.94 -1.57
CA VAL A 119 10.42 2.24 -1.45
C VAL A 119 10.98 2.81 -2.75
N ASP A 120 11.42 4.07 -2.69
CA ASP A 120 12.26 4.71 -3.71
C ASP A 120 13.74 4.60 -3.30
N SER A 121 14.47 3.75 -4.00
CA SER A 121 15.94 3.61 -3.91
C SER A 121 16.65 4.12 -5.17
N HIS A 122 15.94 4.85 -6.04
CA HIS A 122 16.47 5.23 -7.32
C HIS A 122 17.51 6.34 -7.21
N GLU A 123 18.45 6.35 -8.16
CA GLU A 123 19.54 7.32 -8.24
C GLU A 123 19.41 8.07 -9.58
N PRO A 124 18.70 9.21 -9.64
CA PRO A 124 18.44 9.90 -10.90
C PRO A 124 19.72 10.36 -11.60
N ALA A 125 20.77 10.69 -10.83
CA ALA A 125 22.05 11.13 -11.37
C ALA A 125 22.82 9.96 -12.00
N LEU A 126 23.54 10.25 -13.09
CA LEU A 126 24.42 9.28 -13.76
C LEU A 126 25.84 9.39 -13.21
N THR A 127 26.49 8.26 -13.01
CA THR A 127 27.94 8.25 -12.82
C THR A 127 28.65 8.57 -14.14
N PRO A 128 29.92 9.02 -14.12
CA PRO A 128 30.70 9.20 -15.34
C PRO A 128 30.73 7.94 -16.22
N ALA A 129 30.84 6.75 -15.61
CA ALA A 129 30.84 5.48 -16.32
C ALA A 129 29.48 5.17 -16.97
N GLU A 130 28.37 5.44 -16.27
CA GLU A 130 27.01 5.29 -16.81
C GLU A 130 26.77 6.23 -17.99
N ARG A 131 27.22 7.49 -17.90
CA ARG A 131 27.11 8.46 -18.99
C ARG A 131 27.89 8.00 -20.21
N ILE A 132 29.16 7.61 -20.05
CA ILE A 132 30.00 7.12 -21.15
C ILE A 132 29.35 5.90 -21.83
N ALA A 133 28.82 4.97 -21.05
CA ALA A 133 28.16 3.78 -21.57
C ALA A 133 26.87 4.12 -22.34
N ALA A 134 26.05 5.05 -21.83
CA ALA A 134 24.83 5.51 -22.50
C ALA A 134 25.12 6.28 -23.79
N GLU A 135 26.14 7.14 -23.81
CA GLU A 135 26.60 7.83 -25.02
C GLU A 135 27.08 6.85 -26.09
N ALA A 136 27.84 5.81 -25.67
CA ALA A 136 28.28 4.75 -26.57
C ALA A 136 27.11 3.97 -27.15
N TYR A 137 26.11 3.64 -26.32
CA TYR A 137 24.87 3.01 -26.78
C TYR A 137 24.17 3.85 -27.85
N TRP A 138 23.98 5.15 -27.62
CA TRP A 138 23.31 6.01 -28.59
C TRP A 138 24.09 6.19 -29.88
N ARG A 139 25.42 6.27 -29.81
CA ARG A 139 26.29 6.28 -31.00
C ARG A 139 26.12 5.00 -31.83
N GLU A 140 26.04 3.84 -31.19
CA GLU A 140 25.77 2.57 -31.90
C GLU A 140 24.36 2.50 -32.47
N VAL A 141 23.34 3.01 -31.77
CA VAL A 141 21.96 3.08 -32.30
C VAL A 141 21.90 3.98 -33.54
N TRP A 142 22.61 5.12 -33.52
CA TRP A 142 22.70 6.02 -34.66
C TRP A 142 23.46 5.39 -35.83
N ALA A 143 24.57 4.71 -35.55
CA ALA A 143 25.35 4.01 -36.57
C ALA A 143 24.58 2.83 -37.17
N ALA A 144 23.81 2.10 -36.37
CA ALA A 144 23.04 0.94 -36.80
C ALA A 144 21.89 1.30 -37.76
N GLY A 145 21.37 2.53 -37.72
CA GLY A 145 20.16 2.88 -38.47
C GLY A 145 19.06 1.86 -38.19
N PRO A 146 18.30 1.35 -39.18
CA PRO A 146 17.21 0.37 -38.97
C PRO A 146 17.68 -1.05 -38.60
N ASN A 147 18.99 -1.32 -38.47
CA ASN A 147 19.52 -2.65 -38.20
C ASN A 147 19.23 -3.11 -36.75
N GLN A 148 18.17 -3.90 -36.61
CA GLN A 148 17.67 -4.43 -35.34
C GLN A 148 18.68 -5.31 -34.60
N GLN A 149 19.50 -6.08 -35.33
CA GLN A 149 20.50 -6.95 -34.71
C GLN A 149 21.60 -6.14 -34.03
N ARG A 150 22.06 -5.06 -34.67
CA ARG A 150 23.05 -4.14 -34.08
C ARG A 150 22.49 -3.37 -32.89
N ARG A 151 21.24 -2.88 -32.96
CA ARG A 151 20.58 -2.22 -31.82
C ARG A 151 20.44 -3.15 -30.62
N LYS A 152 20.03 -4.40 -30.85
CA LYS A 152 19.95 -5.42 -29.79
C LYS A 152 21.32 -5.75 -29.19
N ALA A 153 22.37 -5.79 -30.01
CA ALA A 153 23.74 -5.99 -29.53
C ALA A 153 24.21 -4.80 -28.67
N ALA A 154 23.95 -3.56 -29.10
CA ALA A 154 24.25 -2.36 -28.33
C ALA A 154 23.52 -2.33 -26.98
N TRP A 155 22.24 -2.70 -26.96
CA TRP A 155 21.47 -2.84 -25.72
C TRP A 155 22.06 -3.90 -24.79
N THR A 156 22.40 -5.07 -25.33
CA THR A 156 23.02 -6.16 -24.57
C THR A 156 24.34 -5.74 -23.94
N GLN A 157 25.17 -4.99 -24.70
CA GLN A 157 26.42 -4.45 -24.21
C GLN A 157 26.21 -3.44 -23.07
N LEU A 158 25.25 -2.51 -23.22
CA LEU A 158 24.92 -1.54 -22.18
C LEU A 158 24.45 -2.23 -20.89
N VAL A 159 23.50 -3.16 -21.01
CA VAL A 159 22.99 -3.95 -19.88
C VAL A 159 24.10 -4.75 -19.20
N THR A 160 25.05 -5.30 -19.96
CA THR A 160 26.21 -6.01 -19.41
C THR A 160 27.13 -5.06 -18.64
N THR A 161 27.24 -3.80 -19.08
CA THR A 161 28.18 -2.83 -18.51
C THR A 161 27.66 -2.22 -17.21
N ILE A 162 26.39 -1.80 -17.16
CA ILE A 162 25.83 -1.05 -16.02
C ILE A 162 24.62 -1.72 -15.36
N GLY A 163 24.21 -2.89 -15.84
CA GLY A 163 23.03 -3.60 -15.35
C GLY A 163 21.72 -3.11 -16.00
N PRO A 164 20.67 -3.95 -15.98
CA PRO A 164 19.44 -3.70 -16.75
C PRO A 164 18.67 -2.45 -16.29
N GLY A 165 18.48 -2.27 -14.98
CA GLY A 165 17.75 -1.13 -14.42
C GLY A 165 18.44 0.21 -14.70
N ARG A 166 19.76 0.28 -14.48
CA ARG A 166 20.56 1.47 -14.80
C ARG A 166 20.68 1.71 -16.30
N ALA A 167 20.74 0.66 -17.12
CA ALA A 167 20.70 0.80 -18.58
C ALA A 167 19.38 1.43 -19.06
N ALA A 168 18.25 0.95 -18.55
CA ALA A 168 16.93 1.49 -18.87
C ALA A 168 16.82 2.97 -18.47
N TRP A 169 17.30 3.32 -17.27
CA TRP A 169 17.34 4.71 -16.81
C TRP A 169 18.29 5.58 -17.63
N ALA A 170 19.54 5.16 -17.84
CA ALA A 170 20.56 5.99 -18.48
C ALA A 170 20.19 6.36 -19.92
N VAL A 171 19.59 5.44 -20.68
CA VAL A 171 19.06 5.71 -22.02
C VAL A 171 17.88 6.70 -21.96
N GLN A 172 17.00 6.58 -20.98
CA GLN A 172 15.89 7.52 -20.80
C GLN A 172 16.35 8.91 -20.35
N ALA A 173 17.36 8.98 -19.48
CA ALA A 173 17.90 10.22 -18.91
C ALA A 173 18.78 10.99 -19.90
N LEU A 174 19.51 10.28 -20.76
CA LEU A 174 20.39 10.86 -21.78
C LEU A 174 19.79 10.70 -23.17
N ARG A 175 18.65 11.33 -23.45
CA ARG A 175 18.00 11.23 -24.77
C ARG A 175 18.65 12.15 -25.81
N PRO A 176 18.93 11.65 -27.03
CA PRO A 176 19.24 12.47 -28.19
C PRO A 176 18.17 13.56 -28.41
N GLY A 177 18.61 14.76 -28.79
CA GLY A 177 17.72 15.88 -29.11
C GLY A 177 16.99 15.71 -30.43
N VAL A 178 17.55 14.89 -31.33
CA VAL A 178 16.88 14.42 -32.54
C VAL A 178 16.10 13.14 -32.20
N GLN A 179 14.79 13.14 -32.41
CA GLN A 179 13.91 12.07 -31.91
C GLN A 179 14.09 10.72 -32.62
N GLN A 180 14.58 10.70 -33.86
CA GLN A 180 14.71 9.45 -34.63
C GLN A 180 16.15 9.23 -35.11
N PRO A 181 16.66 7.98 -34.98
CA PRO A 181 17.91 7.59 -35.60
C PRO A 181 17.81 7.63 -37.14
N PRO A 182 18.94 7.67 -37.85
CA PRO A 182 18.97 7.69 -39.31
C PRO A 182 18.18 6.55 -39.96
N ALA A 183 17.57 6.81 -41.11
CA ALA A 183 16.81 5.83 -41.88
C ALA A 183 17.70 4.78 -42.60
N THR A 184 19.02 4.97 -42.60
CA THR A 184 19.98 4.07 -43.24
C THR A 184 21.08 3.67 -42.25
N GLU A 185 21.58 2.44 -42.39
CA GLU A 185 22.74 1.98 -41.64
C GLU A 185 24.00 2.71 -42.12
N THR A 186 24.90 3.05 -41.20
CA THR A 186 26.21 3.63 -41.53
C THR A 186 27.10 2.55 -42.15
N PRO A 187 27.62 2.75 -43.39
CA PRO A 187 28.51 1.78 -44.03
C PRO A 187 29.81 1.54 -43.23
N PRO A 188 30.42 0.35 -43.33
CA PRO A 188 31.73 0.10 -42.74
C PRO A 188 32.78 1.13 -43.21
N GLY A 189 33.48 1.75 -42.26
CA GLY A 189 34.50 2.76 -42.54
C GLY A 189 33.97 4.18 -42.82
N ALA A 190 32.65 4.38 -42.86
CA ALA A 190 32.06 5.71 -42.92
C ALA A 190 31.92 6.33 -41.53
N THR A 191 31.95 7.66 -41.46
CA THR A 191 31.70 8.40 -40.22
C THR A 191 30.21 8.29 -39.86
N ALA A 192 29.92 7.73 -38.68
CA ALA A 192 28.55 7.63 -38.19
C ALA A 192 27.98 9.02 -37.85
N PRO A 193 26.67 9.26 -38.08
CA PRO A 193 26.02 10.49 -37.66
C PRO A 193 25.99 10.60 -36.13
N SER A 194 26.08 11.82 -35.61
CA SER A 194 26.08 12.07 -34.17
C SER A 194 24.66 12.07 -33.59
N PRO A 195 24.42 11.43 -32.42
CA PRO A 195 23.17 11.58 -31.66
C PRO A 195 23.05 12.91 -30.91
N GLU A 196 24.10 13.74 -30.90
CA GLU A 196 24.09 15.04 -30.25
C GLU A 196 23.35 16.12 -31.07
N PRO A 197 22.82 17.17 -30.44
CA PRO A 197 22.89 17.49 -29.01
C PRO A 197 21.95 16.62 -28.16
N TRP A 198 22.25 16.45 -26.87
CA TRP A 198 21.37 15.79 -25.91
C TRP A 198 20.23 16.71 -25.50
N SER A 199 18.99 16.18 -25.46
CA SER A 199 17.79 16.92 -25.07
C SER A 199 17.81 17.39 -23.61
N VAL A 200 18.43 16.61 -22.73
CA VAL A 200 18.58 16.89 -21.30
C VAL A 200 20.01 16.52 -20.88
N GLN A 201 20.60 17.30 -19.98
CA GLN A 201 21.82 16.92 -19.28
C GLN A 201 21.45 16.37 -17.90
N PRO A 202 21.45 15.04 -17.71
CA PRO A 202 21.12 14.48 -16.40
C PRO A 202 22.19 14.89 -15.37
N PRO A 203 21.81 15.10 -14.10
CA PRO A 203 22.76 15.40 -13.05
C PRO A 203 23.80 14.27 -12.92
N GLN A 204 25.00 14.61 -12.46
CA GLN A 204 26.09 13.66 -12.29
C GLN A 204 26.39 13.40 -10.83
N ARG A 205 26.90 12.21 -10.54
CA ARG A 205 27.32 11.77 -9.19
C ARG A 205 28.59 10.94 -9.25
N ASP A 206 29.40 11.03 -8.20
CA ASP A 206 30.68 10.30 -8.14
C ASP A 206 30.51 8.84 -7.67
N GLY A 207 29.54 8.60 -6.78
CA GLY A 207 29.29 7.29 -6.18
C GLY A 207 28.10 6.56 -6.79
N ALA A 208 28.09 5.23 -6.64
CA ALA A 208 26.97 4.37 -7.04
C ALA A 208 25.79 4.42 -6.06
N TRP A 209 25.94 5.06 -4.91
CA TRP A 209 24.91 5.25 -3.89
C TRP A 209 25.13 6.58 -3.17
N THR A 210 24.14 7.48 -3.20
CA THR A 210 24.26 8.87 -2.72
C THR A 210 23.11 9.31 -1.80
N GLN A 211 22.05 8.52 -1.68
CA GLN A 211 20.94 8.81 -0.79
C GLN A 211 20.35 7.55 -0.15
N PRO A 212 19.75 7.66 1.06
CA PRO A 212 19.00 6.54 1.63
C PRO A 212 17.82 6.18 0.73
N SER A 213 17.36 4.93 0.88
CA SER A 213 16.04 4.58 0.35
C SER A 213 14.98 5.33 1.15
N ARG A 214 13.99 5.90 0.47
CA ARG A 214 12.95 6.74 1.06
C ARG A 214 11.57 6.33 0.58
N SER A 215 10.54 6.75 1.28
CA SER A 215 9.16 6.72 0.80
C SER A 215 8.59 8.13 0.78
N SER A 216 7.93 8.47 -0.32
CA SER A 216 7.19 9.73 -0.48
C SER A 216 5.71 9.49 -0.74
N VAL A 217 5.21 8.25 -0.55
CA VAL A 217 3.85 7.83 -0.92
C VAL A 217 3.01 7.32 0.25
N LEU A 218 3.54 7.38 1.47
CA LEU A 218 2.83 6.99 2.69
C LEU A 218 1.62 7.88 2.99
N PRO A 219 0.54 7.36 3.59
CA PRO A 219 -0.55 8.18 4.09
C PRO A 219 -0.09 9.36 4.95
N ASP A 220 -0.89 10.41 5.05
CA ASP A 220 -0.55 11.56 5.91
C ASP A 220 -0.58 11.17 7.39
N ARG A 221 -1.44 10.20 7.72
CA ARG A 221 -1.60 9.58 9.04
C ARG A 221 -2.03 8.13 8.89
N LEU A 222 -1.71 7.33 9.91
CA LEU A 222 -2.27 6.00 10.08
C LEU A 222 -3.30 6.01 11.20
N VAL A 223 -4.38 5.27 10.98
CA VAL A 223 -5.42 5.00 11.96
C VAL A 223 -5.33 3.53 12.33
N PHE A 224 -5.12 3.26 13.60
CA PHE A 224 -5.01 1.94 14.19
C PHE A 224 -6.36 1.60 14.83
N SER A 225 -6.91 0.44 14.51
CA SER A 225 -8.18 -0.03 15.08
C SER A 225 -8.05 -1.46 15.55
N GLY A 226 -8.59 -1.75 16.73
CA GLY A 226 -8.67 -3.10 17.28
C GLY A 226 -10.11 -3.55 17.37
N TYR A 227 -10.30 -4.83 17.08
CA TYR A 227 -11.61 -5.44 17.06
C TYR A 227 -11.63 -6.74 17.86
N GLU A 228 -12.78 -7.00 18.49
CA GLU A 228 -13.07 -8.24 19.21
C GLU A 228 -14.32 -8.89 18.63
N THR A 229 -14.44 -10.19 18.86
CA THR A 229 -15.70 -10.87 18.62
C THR A 229 -16.70 -10.45 19.70
N VAL A 230 -17.76 -9.78 19.27
CA VAL A 230 -18.88 -9.36 20.12
C VAL A 230 -19.90 -10.48 20.30
N GLY A 231 -20.88 -10.31 21.20
CA GLY A 231 -21.80 -11.37 21.62
C GLY A 231 -22.60 -12.08 20.51
N ASP A 232 -22.73 -11.49 19.32
CA ASP A 232 -23.37 -12.08 18.12
C ASP A 232 -22.40 -12.85 17.22
N GLY A 233 -21.14 -13.00 17.64
CA GLY A 233 -20.10 -13.64 16.84
C GLY A 233 -19.53 -12.76 15.73
N GLN A 234 -19.98 -11.51 15.57
CA GLN A 234 -19.38 -10.57 14.61
C GLN A 234 -18.13 -9.90 15.18
N ILE A 235 -17.33 -9.29 14.31
CA ILE A 235 -16.15 -8.51 14.68
C ILE A 235 -16.59 -7.07 14.89
N GLY A 236 -16.42 -6.54 16.11
CA GLY A 236 -16.81 -5.19 16.49
C GLY A 236 -15.63 -4.33 16.90
N LEU A 237 -15.72 -3.01 16.63
CA LEU A 237 -14.68 -2.05 16.97
C LEU A 237 -14.61 -1.87 18.50
N VAL A 238 -13.42 -2.06 19.08
CA VAL A 238 -13.17 -1.93 20.53
C VAL A 238 -12.38 -0.67 20.85
N TRP A 239 -11.47 -0.29 19.97
CA TRP A 239 -10.74 0.96 20.11
C TRP A 239 -10.27 1.43 18.74
N ARG A 240 -10.08 2.74 18.65
CA ARG A 240 -9.47 3.43 17.53
C ARG A 240 -8.50 4.49 18.04
N GLN A 241 -7.36 4.59 17.39
CA GLN A 241 -6.35 5.58 17.71
C GLN A 241 -5.63 6.05 16.46
N GLU A 242 -5.53 7.37 16.31
CA GLU A 242 -4.71 7.99 15.27
C GLU A 242 -3.23 8.05 15.67
N GLY A 243 -2.35 7.79 14.71
CA GLY A 243 -0.93 8.04 14.83
C GLY A 243 -0.56 9.52 14.70
N ALA A 244 0.70 9.82 15.00
CA ALA A 244 1.29 11.11 14.68
C ALA A 244 1.30 11.35 13.15
N PRO A 245 1.42 12.61 12.68
CA PRO A 245 1.54 12.86 11.25
C PRO A 245 2.83 12.24 10.70
N ILE A 246 2.71 11.59 9.54
CA ILE A 246 3.84 10.99 8.84
C ILE A 246 4.54 12.09 8.03
N PRO A 247 5.89 12.19 8.09
CA PRO A 247 6.63 13.10 7.23
C PRO A 247 6.37 12.82 5.75
N GLU A 248 6.25 13.87 4.93
CA GLU A 248 6.01 13.74 3.49
C GLU A 248 7.03 12.83 2.79
N VAL A 249 8.29 12.92 3.25
CA VAL A 249 9.38 12.02 2.87
C VAL A 249 9.92 11.35 4.13
N LEU A 250 9.90 10.02 4.15
CA LEU A 250 10.42 9.21 5.24
C LEU A 250 11.55 8.32 4.74
N ASP A 251 12.74 8.41 5.35
CA ASP A 251 13.82 7.48 5.06
C ASP A 251 13.47 6.09 5.59
N VAL A 252 13.58 5.06 4.74
CA VAL A 252 13.21 3.67 5.04
C VAL A 252 14.40 2.72 4.97
N GLY A 253 15.60 3.24 4.78
CA GLY A 253 16.84 2.48 4.74
C GLY A 253 18.05 3.31 5.19
N PRO A 254 19.19 2.67 5.44
CA PRO A 254 20.43 3.38 5.78
C PRO A 254 20.82 4.34 4.66
N GLY A 255 21.65 5.34 4.99
CA GLY A 255 22.20 6.28 4.02
C GLY A 255 23.65 5.96 3.67
N PRO A 256 24.21 6.57 2.61
CA PRO A 256 25.61 6.36 2.24
C PRO A 256 26.60 6.90 3.28
N ASN A 257 26.21 7.93 4.04
CA ASN A 257 27.05 8.58 5.04
C ASN A 257 26.92 7.96 6.45
N SER A 258 25.97 7.04 6.64
CA SER A 258 25.79 6.33 7.91
C SER A 258 25.14 4.96 7.64
N PRO A 259 25.82 3.84 7.94
CA PRO A 259 25.23 2.52 7.82
C PRO A 259 24.15 2.25 8.87
N VAL A 260 23.95 3.19 9.81
CA VAL A 260 22.90 3.09 10.83
C VAL A 260 21.56 3.38 10.15
N PRO A 261 20.58 2.46 10.25
CA PRO A 261 19.24 2.70 9.73
C PRO A 261 18.57 3.88 10.46
N PRO A 262 17.61 4.57 9.82
CA PRO A 262 16.76 5.56 10.48
C PRO A 262 16.24 5.04 11.82
N ALA A 263 16.35 5.87 12.87
CA ALA A 263 16.09 5.43 14.24
C ALA A 263 14.70 4.81 14.42
N TRP A 264 13.68 5.29 13.69
CA TRP A 264 12.30 4.78 13.77
C TRP A 264 12.18 3.28 13.41
N LEU A 265 13.10 2.73 12.63
CA LEU A 265 13.10 1.31 12.27
C LEU A 265 13.44 0.41 13.47
N CYS A 266 14.26 0.91 14.41
CA CYS A 266 14.79 0.14 15.53
C CYS A 266 14.26 0.63 16.90
N ASP A 267 14.02 1.93 17.06
CA ASP A 267 13.47 2.57 18.25
C ASP A 267 11.95 2.73 18.12
N PHE A 268 11.21 2.25 19.11
CA PHE A 268 9.74 2.27 19.07
C PHE A 268 9.15 3.64 19.37
N GLU A 269 9.79 4.41 20.24
CA GLU A 269 9.33 5.78 20.53
C GLU A 269 9.49 6.66 19.30
N GLU A 270 10.57 6.47 18.57
CA GLU A 270 10.79 7.19 17.31
C GLU A 270 9.76 6.78 16.25
N ALA A 271 9.38 5.50 16.16
CA ALA A 271 8.31 5.05 15.28
C ALA A 271 6.97 5.72 15.62
N VAL A 272 6.64 5.83 16.91
CA VAL A 272 5.45 6.56 17.37
C VAL A 272 5.53 8.04 16.99
N ARG A 273 6.70 8.66 17.17
CA ARG A 273 6.94 10.08 16.85
C ARG A 273 6.74 10.39 15.37
N VAL A 274 7.18 9.52 14.46
CA VAL A 274 7.04 9.71 13.00
C VAL A 274 5.72 9.17 12.43
N GLY A 275 4.77 8.76 13.28
CA GLY A 275 3.44 8.30 12.85
C GLY A 275 3.36 6.84 12.39
N MET A 276 4.46 6.11 12.46
CA MET A 276 4.56 4.70 12.03
C MET A 276 4.29 3.71 13.17
N GLY A 277 3.88 4.17 14.35
CA GLY A 277 3.52 3.30 15.46
C GLY A 277 2.60 3.96 16.47
N VAL A 278 2.02 3.13 17.34
CA VAL A 278 1.11 3.59 18.40
C VAL A 278 1.23 2.72 19.65
N LYS A 279 0.98 3.34 20.80
CA LYS A 279 0.79 2.65 22.09
C LYS A 279 -0.68 2.72 22.47
N VAL A 280 -1.29 1.56 22.57
CA VAL A 280 -2.69 1.41 22.97
C VAL A 280 -2.72 0.87 24.40
N PRO A 281 -3.10 1.67 25.40
CA PRO A 281 -3.30 1.15 26.75
C PRO A 281 -4.47 0.16 26.76
N ILE A 282 -4.30 -0.98 27.42
CA ILE A 282 -5.39 -1.93 27.68
C ILE A 282 -6.06 -1.49 28.97
N GLU A 283 -7.18 -0.80 28.83
CA GLU A 283 -7.95 -0.25 29.95
C GLU A 283 -8.90 -1.30 30.56
N ASP A 284 -9.42 -0.99 31.76
CA ASP A 284 -10.38 -1.85 32.45
C ASP A 284 -11.61 -2.14 31.58
N GLY A 285 -11.87 -3.42 31.33
CA GLY A 285 -12.97 -3.89 30.50
C GLY A 285 -12.61 -4.22 29.05
N MET A 286 -11.40 -3.85 28.59
CA MET A 286 -10.83 -4.37 27.34
C MET A 286 -10.19 -5.73 27.58
N ARG A 287 -10.37 -6.66 26.64
CA ARG A 287 -9.63 -7.92 26.69
C ARG A 287 -8.43 -7.83 25.75
N PRO A 288 -7.25 -8.35 26.13
CA PRO A 288 -6.08 -8.30 25.28
C PRO A 288 -6.08 -9.37 24.16
N ASP A 289 -7.24 -9.92 23.79
CA ASP A 289 -7.41 -10.99 22.79
C ASP A 289 -8.11 -10.50 21.52
N PHE A 290 -7.70 -9.33 21.01
CA PHE A 290 -8.21 -8.76 19.76
C PHE A 290 -8.12 -9.79 18.61
N CYS A 291 -9.27 -10.10 18.00
CA CYS A 291 -9.34 -11.05 16.90
C CYS A 291 -8.88 -10.44 15.57
N LEU A 292 -8.87 -9.10 15.47
CA LEU A 292 -8.38 -8.35 14.32
C LEU A 292 -7.79 -7.01 14.77
N VAL A 293 -6.65 -6.65 14.17
CA VAL A 293 -6.07 -5.31 14.24
C VAL A 293 -5.91 -4.82 12.81
N THR A 294 -6.43 -3.62 12.51
CA THR A 294 -6.26 -2.97 11.21
C THR A 294 -5.45 -1.69 11.36
N VAL A 295 -4.70 -1.38 10.31
CA VAL A 295 -3.99 -0.12 10.16
C VAL A 295 -4.25 0.39 8.76
N THR A 296 -4.90 1.54 8.67
CA THR A 296 -5.31 2.15 7.41
C THR A 296 -4.93 3.61 7.40
N GLY A 297 -4.63 4.15 6.23
CA GLY A 297 -4.41 5.57 6.08
C GLY A 297 -4.65 5.97 4.63
N VAL A 298 -4.99 7.23 4.43
CA VAL A 298 -5.13 7.85 3.11
C VAL A 298 -4.20 9.06 3.05
N ARG A 299 -3.67 9.32 1.87
CA ARG A 299 -2.93 10.55 1.58
C ARG A 299 -3.93 11.60 1.09
N GLY A 300 -3.89 12.80 1.64
CA GLY A 300 -4.60 13.94 1.11
C GLY A 300 -4.01 14.43 -0.22
N GLY A 301 -4.76 15.31 -0.88
CA GLY A 301 -4.42 15.84 -2.20
C GLY A 301 -5.39 15.35 -3.28
N THR A 302 -5.22 15.87 -4.49
CA THR A 302 -6.09 15.50 -5.61
C THR A 302 -5.68 14.16 -6.21
N SER A 303 -6.64 13.47 -6.85
CA SER A 303 -6.38 12.21 -7.54
C SER A 303 -5.33 12.36 -8.65
N GLU A 304 -5.28 13.49 -9.35
CA GLU A 304 -4.27 13.75 -10.39
C GLU A 304 -2.85 13.80 -9.83
N LYS A 305 -2.63 14.59 -8.76
CA LYS A 305 -1.30 14.69 -8.13
C LYS A 305 -0.86 13.36 -7.54
N THR A 306 -1.78 12.63 -6.91
CA THR A 306 -1.50 11.31 -6.34
C THR A 306 -1.18 10.30 -7.45
N ALA A 307 -1.89 10.35 -8.59
CA ALA A 307 -1.60 9.50 -9.74
C ALA A 307 -0.22 9.81 -10.35
N GLU A 308 0.18 11.07 -10.47
CA GLU A 308 1.52 11.47 -10.93
C GLU A 308 2.62 10.95 -10.00
N LEU A 309 2.40 11.05 -8.68
CA LEU A 309 3.31 10.56 -7.66
C LEU A 309 3.47 9.03 -7.73
N ILE A 310 2.36 8.29 -7.80
CA ILE A 310 2.38 6.82 -7.95
C ILE A 310 3.01 6.42 -9.29
N GLY A 311 2.69 7.12 -10.39
CA GLY A 311 3.30 6.87 -11.69
C GLY A 311 4.83 7.04 -11.66
N SER A 312 5.31 8.05 -10.94
CA SER A 312 6.75 8.28 -10.73
C SER A 312 7.40 7.14 -9.94
N LEU A 313 6.74 6.66 -8.88
CA LEU A 313 7.21 5.52 -8.08
C LEU A 313 7.24 4.21 -8.88
N LEU A 314 6.21 3.93 -9.68
CA LEU A 314 6.18 2.75 -10.54
C LEU A 314 7.28 2.81 -11.62
N ASN A 315 7.59 4.00 -12.14
CA ASN A 315 8.71 4.18 -13.06
C ASN A 315 10.07 3.97 -12.36
N VAL A 316 10.21 4.39 -11.10
CA VAL A 316 11.36 4.08 -10.26
C VAL A 316 11.53 2.56 -10.13
N HIS A 317 10.49 1.83 -9.74
CA HIS A 317 10.52 0.37 -9.63
C HIS A 317 10.96 -0.32 -10.92
N ARG A 318 10.49 0.17 -12.07
CA ARG A 318 10.93 -0.33 -13.39
C ARG A 318 12.45 -0.20 -13.61
N CYS A 319 13.09 0.79 -12.98
CA CYS A 319 14.53 1.05 -13.09
C CYS A 319 15.36 0.46 -11.93
N THR A 320 14.72 -0.08 -10.89
CA THR A 320 15.37 -0.64 -9.69
C THR A 320 15.05 -2.14 -9.52
N GLY A 321 14.17 -2.52 -8.59
CA GLY A 321 13.80 -3.91 -8.28
C GLY A 321 12.97 -4.61 -9.35
N GLY A 322 12.40 -3.84 -10.27
CA GLY A 322 11.54 -4.30 -11.35
C GLY A 322 10.07 -4.09 -11.03
N LEU A 323 9.26 -4.07 -12.09
CA LEU A 323 7.80 -4.03 -12.01
C LEU A 323 7.24 -4.91 -13.12
N ALA A 324 6.24 -5.73 -12.79
CA ALA A 324 5.58 -6.60 -13.75
C ALA A 324 4.08 -6.66 -13.45
N VAL A 325 3.26 -6.66 -14.49
CA VAL A 325 1.84 -6.97 -14.39
C VAL A 325 1.69 -8.48 -14.57
N LEU A 326 1.05 -9.14 -13.60
CA LEU A 326 0.79 -10.57 -13.66
C LEU A 326 -0.59 -10.83 -14.26
N PRO A 327 -0.74 -11.81 -15.17
CA PRO A 327 -2.06 -12.27 -15.61
C PRO A 327 -2.92 -12.76 -14.45
N ASN A 328 -4.24 -12.59 -14.56
CA ASN A 328 -5.16 -13.14 -13.58
C ASN A 328 -5.01 -14.67 -13.50
N GLY A 329 -5.07 -15.23 -12.28
CA GLY A 329 -4.86 -16.65 -12.02
C GLY A 329 -3.39 -17.10 -11.99
N THR A 330 -2.43 -16.18 -12.02
CA THR A 330 -1.00 -16.52 -11.87
C THR A 330 -0.75 -17.20 -10.52
N PRO A 331 -0.19 -18.42 -10.49
CA PRO A 331 0.11 -19.12 -9.24
C PRO A 331 1.11 -18.34 -8.38
N THR A 332 0.78 -18.16 -7.10
CA THR A 332 1.62 -17.47 -6.12
C THR A 332 2.60 -18.40 -5.42
N ASN A 333 2.34 -19.72 -5.43
CA ASN A 333 3.18 -20.74 -4.81
C ASN A 333 3.88 -21.60 -5.87
N ASN A 334 5.08 -22.07 -5.53
CA ASN A 334 5.76 -23.11 -6.29
C ASN A 334 5.23 -24.48 -5.85
N THR A 335 4.87 -25.33 -6.80
CA THR A 335 4.69 -26.77 -6.59
C THR A 335 5.86 -27.52 -7.24
N GLU A 336 5.93 -28.84 -7.05
CA GLU A 336 6.91 -29.68 -7.76
C GLU A 336 6.73 -29.60 -9.29
N ALA A 337 5.48 -29.50 -9.77
CA ALA A 337 5.15 -29.48 -11.18
C ALA A 337 5.13 -28.06 -11.80
N THR A 338 4.85 -27.03 -11.00
CA THR A 338 4.60 -25.67 -11.51
C THR A 338 5.35 -24.64 -10.66
N ARG A 339 6.19 -23.83 -11.31
CA ARG A 339 6.76 -22.65 -10.67
C ARG A 339 5.80 -21.47 -10.76
N SER A 340 5.75 -20.67 -9.71
CA SER A 340 5.15 -19.34 -9.73
C SER A 340 5.80 -18.48 -10.83
N ALA A 341 5.07 -17.48 -11.33
CA ALA A 341 5.64 -16.54 -12.29
C ALA A 341 6.60 -15.53 -11.65
N TRP A 342 6.81 -15.60 -10.33
CA TRP A 342 7.72 -14.71 -9.62
C TRP A 342 9.16 -14.90 -10.11
N ARG A 343 9.84 -13.78 -10.37
CA ARG A 343 11.26 -13.73 -10.71
C ARG A 343 11.91 -12.60 -9.96
N ALA A 344 13.02 -12.89 -9.28
CA ALA A 344 13.79 -11.88 -8.55
C ALA A 344 14.33 -10.74 -9.44
N ARG A 345 14.49 -10.97 -10.76
CA ARG A 345 14.82 -9.93 -11.73
C ARG A 345 14.07 -10.17 -13.03
N MET A 346 13.29 -9.17 -13.43
CA MET A 346 12.74 -9.06 -14.77
C MET A 346 13.79 -8.41 -15.68
N PRO A 347 14.09 -8.97 -16.86
CA PRO A 347 14.92 -8.25 -17.82
C PRO A 347 14.17 -7.00 -18.28
N SER A 348 14.81 -5.83 -18.17
CA SER A 348 14.23 -4.59 -18.68
C SER A 348 14.03 -4.68 -20.19
N PRO A 349 12.85 -4.31 -20.72
CA PRO A 349 12.62 -4.29 -22.16
C PRO A 349 13.61 -3.33 -22.81
N SER A 350 14.01 -3.63 -24.05
CA SER A 350 14.76 -2.65 -24.84
C SER A 350 13.90 -1.39 -25.05
N PRO A 351 14.51 -0.22 -25.33
CA PRO A 351 13.76 1.00 -25.61
C PRO A 351 12.68 0.82 -26.69
N GLU A 352 12.99 0.08 -27.76
CA GLU A 352 12.05 -0.23 -28.84
C GLU A 352 10.88 -1.11 -28.36
N GLN A 353 11.15 -2.11 -27.51
CA GLN A 353 10.10 -2.94 -26.93
C GLN A 353 9.20 -2.11 -26.01
N ALA A 354 9.78 -1.20 -25.22
CA ALA A 354 9.03 -0.30 -24.35
C ALA A 354 8.18 0.70 -25.17
N ASP A 355 8.70 1.21 -26.29
CA ASP A 355 7.96 2.08 -27.20
C ASP A 355 6.82 1.34 -27.90
N ALA A 356 7.05 0.11 -28.35
CA ALA A 356 6.01 -0.74 -28.93
C ALA A 356 4.90 -1.07 -27.91
N GLN A 357 5.27 -1.39 -26.67
CA GLN A 357 4.32 -1.62 -25.58
C GLN A 357 3.48 -0.38 -25.26
N ARG A 358 4.10 0.81 -25.24
CA ARG A 358 3.37 2.08 -25.07
C ARG A 358 2.40 2.34 -26.21
N ALA A 359 2.86 2.17 -27.46
CA ALA A 359 2.03 2.38 -28.65
C ALA A 359 0.80 1.45 -28.65
N ALA A 360 0.96 0.20 -28.22
CA ALA A 360 -0.12 -0.77 -28.12
C ALA A 360 -1.16 -0.49 -27.02
N PHE A 361 -0.85 0.38 -26.05
CA PHE A 361 -1.77 0.77 -24.98
C PHE A 361 -2.56 2.05 -25.30
N VAL A 362 -2.03 2.89 -26.19
CA VAL A 362 -2.66 4.15 -26.63
C VAL A 362 -3.59 3.93 -27.83
N ALA A 363 -3.40 2.82 -28.55
CA ALA A 363 -4.29 2.34 -29.61
C ALA A 363 -5.42 1.49 -29.02
#